data_AF-A0A9E3CN84-F1
#
_entry.id   AF-A0A9E3CN84-F1
#
_cell.length_a   1.000
_cell.length_b   1.000
_cell.length_c   1.000
_cell.angle_alpha   90.00
_cell.angle_beta   90.00
_cell.angle_gamma   90.00
#
_symmetry.space_group_name_H-M   'P 1'
#
loop_
_entity.id
_entity.type
_entity.pdbx_description
1 polymer ?
#
loop_
_entity_poly.entity_id
_entity_poly.type
_entity_poly.pdbx_seq_one_letter_code
_entity_poly.pdbx_strand_id
1 'polypeptide(L)' 'MTQAELLRRLDIEGLATQSKISEFESGKRDPSLLILLQYSRLAGIHMEDLVDDETDLPARLPAKRTRR' A
#
# COMPACT_ATOMS: atom_id res chain seq x y z
N MET A 1 -11.92 2.60 6.07
CA MET A 1 -11.10 1.39 6.23
C MET A 1 -10.28 1.55 7.49
N THR A 2 -10.23 0.55 8.38
CA THR A 2 -9.34 0.58 9.55
C THR A 2 -7.97 -0.04 9.21
N GLN A 3 -6.91 0.22 10.00
CA GLN A 3 -5.61 -0.43 9.78
C GLN A 3 -5.70 -1.97 9.88
N ALA A 4 -6.55 -2.49 10.77
CA ALA A 4 -6.81 -3.93 10.87
C ALA A 4 -7.51 -4.49 9.61
N GLU A 5 -8.45 -3.72 9.03
CA GLU A 5 -9.09 -4.08 7.77
C GLU A 5 -8.10 -3.99 6.59
N LEU A 6 -7.17 -3.04 6.62
CA LEU A 6 -6.14 -2.87 5.60
C LEU A 6 -5.18 -4.07 5.58
N LEU A 7 -4.73 -4.55 6.73
CA LEU A 7 -3.85 -5.75 6.81
C LEU A 7 -4.47 -6.97 6.13
N ARG A 8 -5.76 -7.22 6.39
CA ARG A 8 -6.53 -8.30 5.75
C ARG A 8 -6.64 -8.12 4.24
N ARG A 9 -6.93 -6.89 3.79
CA ARG A 9 -7.09 -6.59 2.36
C ARG A 9 -5.79 -6.65 1.57
N LEU A 10 -4.67 -6.34 2.22
CA LEU A 10 -3.34 -6.39 1.63
C LEU A 10 -2.73 -7.80 1.63
N ASP A 11 -3.32 -8.76 2.35
CA ASP A 11 -2.76 -10.10 2.56
C ASP A 11 -1.32 -10.03 3.10
N ILE A 12 -1.12 -9.16 4.10
CA ILE A 12 0.20 -8.91 4.72
C ILE A 12 0.22 -9.20 6.22
N GLU A 13 -0.76 -9.92 6.75
CA GLU A 13 -0.81 -10.27 8.18
C GLU A 13 0.44 -11.07 8.64
N GLY A 14 1.11 -11.77 7.72
CA GLY A 14 2.41 -12.42 7.98
C GLY A 14 3.64 -11.52 7.79
N LEU A 15 3.47 -10.30 7.25
CA LEU A 15 4.57 -9.37 6.92
C LEU A 15 4.58 -8.12 7.81
N ALA A 16 3.41 -7.69 8.30
CA ALA A 16 3.27 -6.48 9.11
C ALA A 16 2.21 -6.64 10.20
N THR A 17 2.42 -5.96 11.32
CA THR A 17 1.43 -5.80 12.40
C THR A 17 0.74 -4.45 12.27
N GLN A 18 -0.38 -4.27 12.96
CA GLN A 18 -1.13 -3.00 12.93
C GLN A 18 -0.27 -1.82 13.41
N SER A 19 0.55 -2.03 14.44
CA SER A 19 1.50 -1.01 14.94
C SER A 19 2.51 -0.59 13.86
N LYS A 20 3.03 -1.53 13.06
CA LYS A 20 3.95 -1.22 11.96
C LYS A 20 3.28 -0.38 10.87
N ILE A 21 2.01 -0.66 10.55
CA ILE A 21 1.25 0.16 9.60
C ILE A 21 1.15 1.61 10.09
N SER A 22 0.89 1.81 11.39
CA SER A 22 0.86 3.15 11.99
C SER A 22 2.21 3.86 11.92
N GLU A 23 3.31 3.12 12.12
CA GLU A 23 4.66 3.66 11.94
C GLU A 23 4.93 4.09 10.48
N PHE A 24 4.44 3.31 9.51
CA PHE A 24 4.55 3.66 8.09
C PHE A 24 3.74 4.91 7.75
N GLU A 25 2.47 4.96 8.14
CA GLU A 25 1.56 6.08 7.84
C GLU A 25 1.96 7.38 8.54
N SER A 26 2.72 7.30 9.63
CA SER A 26 3.26 8.47 10.34
C SER A 26 4.67 8.86 9.93
N GLY A 27 5.26 8.18 8.93
CA GLY A 27 6.63 8.44 8.47
C GLY A 27 7.71 8.10 9.50
N LYS A 28 7.37 7.35 10.56
CA LYS A 28 8.36 6.91 11.57
C LYS A 28 9.24 5.78 11.05
N ARG A 29 8.78 5.08 10.02
CA ARG A 29 9.48 3.95 9.42
C ARG A 29 9.06 3.80 7.97
N ASP A 30 9.99 3.42 7.10
CA ASP A 30 9.65 3.11 5.72
C ASP A 30 9.14 1.66 5.58
N PRO A 31 8.10 1.42 4.76
CA PRO A 31 7.65 0.08 4.45
C PRO A 31 8.70 -0.68 3.62
N SER A 32 8.72 -2.00 3.72
CA SER A 32 9.55 -2.82 2.83
C SER A 32 8.99 -2.84 1.41
N LEU A 33 9.83 -3.18 0.43
CA LEU A 33 9.43 -3.30 -0.98
C LEU A 33 8.22 -4.24 -1.18
N LEU A 34 8.15 -5.33 -0.42
CA LEU A 34 7.01 -6.26 -0.48
C LEU A 34 5.70 -5.62 0.00
N ILE A 35 5.78 -4.74 1.01
CA ILE A 35 4.60 -4.02 1.51
C ILE A 35 4.16 -2.99 0.47
N LEU A 36 5.07 -2.19 -0.07
CA LEU A 36 4.79 -1.23 -1.15
C LEU A 36 4.14 -1.92 -2.38
N LEU A 37 4.58 -3.13 -2.72
CA LEU A 37 3.98 -3.93 -3.78
C LEU A 37 2.52 -4.30 -3.49
N GLN A 38 2.17 -4.56 -2.24
CA GLN A 38 0.80 -4.88 -1.87
C GLN A 38 -0.08 -3.63 -1.85
N TYR A 39 0.45 -2.49 -1.39
CA TYR A 39 -0.24 -1.20 -1.47
C TYR A 39 -0.57 -0.84 -2.92
N SER A 40 0.40 -0.90 -3.83
CA SER A 40 0.17 -0.65 -5.27
C SER A 40 -0.87 -1.59 -5.87
N ARG A 41 -0.84 -2.89 -5.52
CA ARG A 41 -1.87 -3.86 -5.96
C ARG A 41 -3.27 -3.56 -5.43
N LEU A 42 -3.39 -3.13 -4.18
CA LEU A 42 -4.68 -2.76 -3.58
C LEU A 42 -5.24 -1.49 -4.21
N ALA A 43 -4.36 -0.51 -4.44
CA ALA A 43 -4.68 0.77 -5.08
C ALA A 43 -4.90 0.65 -6.60
N GLY A 44 -4.39 -0.41 -7.23
CA GLY A 44 -4.48 -0.62 -8.67
C GLY A 44 -3.54 0.25 -9.51
N ILE A 45 -2.50 0.81 -8.89
CA ILE A 45 -1.51 1.71 -9.52
C ILE A 45 -0.17 1.00 -9.74
N HIS A 46 0.74 1.60 -10.51
CA HIS A 46 2.10 1.10 -10.63
C HIS A 46 2.88 1.39 -9.33
N MET A 47 3.91 0.59 -9.04
CA MET A 47 4.71 0.83 -7.83
C MET A 47 5.51 2.12 -7.94
N GLU A 48 5.96 2.49 -9.15
CA GLU A 48 6.64 3.77 -9.41
C GLU A 48 5.80 4.97 -8.96
N ASP A 49 4.50 4.98 -9.29
CA ASP A 49 3.55 6.01 -8.85
C ASP A 49 3.46 6.15 -7.32
N LEU A 50 3.79 5.10 -6.56
CA LEU A 50 3.70 5.09 -5.09
C LEU A 50 4.99 5.56 -4.38
N VAL A 51 6.15 5.41 -5.03
CA VAL A 51 7.47 5.60 -4.40
C VAL A 51 8.26 6.76 -4.97
N ASP A 52 7.86 7.27 -6.13
CA ASP A 52 8.49 8.40 -6.79
C ASP A 52 7.68 9.67 -6.54
N ASP A 53 8.16 10.52 -5.63
CA ASP A 53 7.52 11.79 -5.27
C ASP A 53 7.45 12.79 -6.44
N GLU A 54 8.20 12.56 -7.53
CA GLU A 54 8.12 13.38 -8.74
C GLU A 54 6.95 12.96 -9.65
N THR A 55 6.27 11.85 -9.34
CA THR A 55 5.13 11.34 -10.12
C THR A 55 3.80 11.78 -9.53
N ASP A 56 2.92 12.33 -10.39
CA ASP A 56 1.55 12.68 -10.00
C ASP A 56 0.69 11.42 -9.78
N LEU A 57 0.17 11.26 -8.57
CA LEU A 57 -0.82 10.23 -8.27
C LEU A 57 -2.16 10.52 -8.98
N PRO A 58 -2.88 9.48 -9.43
CA PRO A 58 -4.18 9.68 -10.03
C PRO A 58 -5.15 10.26 -9.00
N ALA A 59 -5.96 11.24 -9.43
CA ALA A 59 -6.96 11.90 -8.57
C ALA A 59 -8.00 10.93 -7.96
N ARG A 60 -8.12 9.72 -8.51
CA ARG A 60 -8.95 8.62 -7.98
C ARG A 60 -8.23 7.30 -8.20
N LEU A 61 -8.41 6.38 -7.26
CA LEU A 61 -7.90 5.01 -7.44
C LEU A 61 -8.53 4.39 -8.69
N PRO A 62 -7.71 3.87 -9.63
CA PRO A 62 -8.22 3.20 -10.81
C PRO A 62 -9.03 1.96 -10.40
N ALA A 63 -10.04 1.62 -11.20
CA ALA A 63 -10.79 0.39 -10.99
C ALA A 63 -9.81 -0.80 -10.97
N LYS A 64 -9.97 -1.72 -10.00
CA LYS A 64 -9.06 -2.85 -9.78
C LYS A 64 -8.74 -3.56 -11.11
N ARG A 65 -7.45 -3.66 -11.45
CA ARG A 65 -7.00 -4.56 -12.51
C ARG A 65 -7.45 -5.99 -12.16
N THR A 66 -8.28 -6.59 -13.01
CA THR A 66 -8.61 -8.01 -12.93
C THR A 66 -7.32 -8.78 -13.13
N ARG A 67 -6.88 -9.55 -12.12
CA ARG A 67 -5.75 -10.47 -12.30
C ARG A 67 -6.13 -11.48 -13.38
N ARG A 68 -5.23 -11.67 -14.35
CA ARG A 68 -5.25 -12.79 -15.29
C ARG A 68 -4.49 -13.96 -14.70
#